data_AF-A0A7S2FP85-F1
#
_entry.id   AF-A0A7S2FP85-F1
#
_cell.length_a   1.000
_cell.length_b   1.000
_cell.length_c   1.000
_cell.angle_alpha   90.00
_cell.angle_beta   90.00
_cell.angle_gamma   90.00
#
_symmetry.space_group_name_H-M   'P 1'
#
loop_
_entity.id
_entity.type
_entity.pdbx_description
1 polymer ?
#
loop_
_entity_poly.entity_id
_entity_poly.type
_entity_poly.pdbx_seq_one_letter_code
_entity_poly.pdbx_strand_id
1 'polypeptide(L)'
;LATMDRQAVMKGERMDAVKEYLSWRGIPKELGFKVRRYYEGFYAASTVFDEHNILENLNPHLQSEVLDHILSRTVGKLSLFEKLDPAFKVSIFPMLKPLELAEGELLFYKGSASKDLLFLLEGSIN
;
A
#
# COMPACT_ATOMS: atom_id res chain seq x y z
N LEU A 1 22.04 9.54 -8.08
CA LEU A 1 21.52 9.03 -9.37
C LEU A 1 21.40 7.49 -9.41
N ALA A 2 22.18 6.72 -8.63
CA ALA A 2 22.10 5.25 -8.64
C ALA A 2 20.93 4.61 -7.83
N THR A 3 20.26 5.37 -6.96
CA THR A 3 19.21 4.83 -6.07
C THR A 3 17.85 4.63 -6.74
N MET A 4 17.48 5.50 -7.70
CA MET A 4 16.22 5.37 -8.46
C MET A 4 16.21 4.11 -9.34
N ASP A 5 17.37 3.73 -9.88
CA ASP A 5 17.51 2.55 -10.73
C ASP A 5 17.25 1.25 -9.94
N ARG A 6 17.80 1.14 -8.72
CA ARG A 6 17.64 -0.07 -7.88
C ARG A 6 16.19 -0.34 -7.48
N GLN A 7 15.43 0.68 -7.09
CA GLN A 7 14.03 0.49 -6.76
C GLN A 7 13.21 0.10 -7.99
N ALA A 8 13.48 0.71 -9.15
CA ALA A 8 12.80 0.38 -10.39
C ALA A 8 13.07 -1.06 -10.81
N VAL A 9 14.31 -1.54 -10.72
CA VAL A 9 14.69 -2.93 -10.98
C VAL A 9 13.93 -3.89 -10.06
N MET A 10 13.95 -3.65 -8.74
CA MET A 10 13.25 -4.51 -7.78
C MET A 10 11.72 -4.52 -7.98
N LYS A 11 11.12 -3.39 -8.33
CA LYS A 11 9.69 -3.31 -8.67
C LYS A 11 9.40 -4.08 -9.97
N GLY A 12 10.30 -4.02 -10.94
CA GLY A 12 10.25 -4.82 -12.17
C GLY A 12 10.26 -6.31 -11.89
N GLU A 13 11.23 -6.79 -11.09
CA GLU A 13 11.33 -8.20 -10.69
C GLU A 13 10.05 -8.69 -9.98
N ARG A 14 9.49 -7.89 -9.06
CA ARG A 14 8.23 -8.21 -8.38
C ARG A 14 7.06 -8.27 -9.35
N MET A 15 7.02 -7.40 -10.35
CA MET A 15 5.98 -7.40 -11.39
C MET A 15 6.11 -8.60 -12.33
N ASP A 16 7.34 -9.02 -12.64
CA ASP A 16 7.57 -10.19 -13.48
C ASP A 16 7.12 -11.48 -12.77
N ALA A 17 7.38 -11.62 -11.47
CA ALA A 17 6.83 -12.71 -10.67
C ALA A 17 5.28 -12.76 -10.71
N VAL A 18 4.60 -11.60 -10.69
CA VAL A 18 3.14 -11.54 -10.85
C VAL A 18 2.72 -12.05 -12.23
N LYS A 19 3.38 -11.61 -13.31
CA LYS A 19 3.08 -12.05 -14.67
C LYS A 19 3.27 -13.56 -14.85
N GLU A 20 4.37 -14.09 -14.32
CA GLU A 20 4.68 -15.52 -14.34
C GLU A 20 3.61 -16.32 -13.59
N TYR A 21 3.20 -15.87 -12.40
CA TYR A 21 2.13 -16.50 -11.64
C TYR A 21 0.81 -16.55 -12.42
N LEU A 22 0.41 -15.43 -13.03
CA LEU A 22 -0.82 -15.35 -13.83
C LEU A 22 -0.77 -16.28 -15.04
N SER A 23 0.37 -16.34 -15.71
CA SER A 23 0.59 -17.24 -16.86
C SER A 23 0.54 -18.70 -16.43
N TRP A 24 1.26 -19.07 -15.36
CA TRP A 24 1.30 -20.43 -14.83
C TRP A 24 -0.07 -20.95 -14.40
N ARG A 25 -0.93 -20.07 -13.86
CA ARG A 25 -2.31 -20.40 -13.46
C ARG A 25 -3.32 -20.34 -14.60
N GLY A 26 -2.92 -19.97 -15.81
CA GLY A 26 -3.82 -19.85 -16.96
C GLY A 26 -4.92 -18.82 -16.73
N ILE A 27 -4.63 -17.72 -16.02
CA ILE A 27 -5.63 -16.70 -15.69
C ILE A 27 -6.14 -16.05 -16.99
N PRO A 28 -7.47 -15.91 -17.17
CA PRO A 28 -8.04 -15.26 -18.34
C PRO A 28 -7.52 -13.84 -18.53
N LYS A 29 -7.36 -13.41 -19.79
CA LYS A 29 -6.75 -12.13 -20.16
C LYS A 29 -7.36 -10.92 -19.43
N GLU A 30 -8.68 -10.89 -19.30
CA GLU A 30 -9.39 -9.79 -18.62
C GLU A 30 -9.07 -9.74 -17.12
N LEU A 31 -9.11 -10.88 -16.43
CA LEU A 31 -8.75 -10.94 -15.02
C LEU A 31 -7.26 -10.65 -14.81
N GLY A 32 -6.40 -11.18 -15.68
CA GLY A 32 -4.96 -10.91 -15.64
C GLY A 32 -4.62 -9.44 -15.92
N PHE A 33 -5.42 -8.72 -16.70
CA PHE A 33 -5.28 -7.27 -16.87
C PHE A 33 -5.60 -6.52 -15.57
N LYS A 34 -6.73 -6.86 -14.92
CA LYS A 34 -7.11 -6.26 -13.62
C LYS A 34 -6.05 -6.49 -12.55
N VAL A 35 -5.53 -7.71 -12.43
CA VAL A 35 -4.49 -8.05 -11.45
C VAL A 35 -3.19 -7.29 -11.73
N ARG A 36 -2.74 -7.21 -12.99
CA ARG A 36 -1.53 -6.44 -13.33
C ARG A 36 -1.69 -4.96 -13.01
N ARG A 37 -2.80 -4.36 -13.41
CA ARG A 37 -3.11 -2.94 -13.12
C ARG A 37 -3.10 -2.67 -11.61
N TYR A 38 -3.70 -3.56 -10.82
CA TYR A 38 -3.65 -3.46 -9.36
C TYR A 38 -2.21 -3.43 -8.83
N TYR A 39 -1.37 -4.39 -9.25
CA TYR A 39 0.03 -4.44 -8.80
C TYR A 39 0.88 -3.28 -9.34
N GLU A 40 0.57 -2.75 -10.52
CA GLU A 40 1.24 -1.57 -11.08
C GLU A 40 1.02 -0.34 -10.18
N GLY A 41 -0.23 -0.04 -9.82
CA GLY A 41 -0.56 1.04 -8.89
C GLY A 41 0.02 0.78 -7.50
N PHE A 42 -0.16 -0.44 -6.97
CA PHE A 42 0.38 -0.83 -5.67
C PHE A 42 1.90 -0.63 -5.59
N TYR A 43 2.67 -1.10 -6.58
CA TYR A 43 4.12 -0.91 -6.60
C TYR A 43 4.53 0.51 -6.95
N ALA A 44 3.75 1.29 -7.70
CA ALA A 44 4.04 2.70 -7.91
C ALA A 44 3.97 3.49 -6.58
N ALA A 45 2.92 3.24 -5.78
CA ALA A 45 2.67 3.90 -4.50
C ALA A 45 3.45 3.31 -3.32
N SER A 46 3.98 2.09 -3.43
CA SER A 46 4.73 1.43 -2.36
C SER A 46 6.24 1.54 -2.52
N THR A 47 6.96 1.57 -1.41
CA THR A 47 8.42 1.38 -1.41
C THR A 47 8.79 -0.11 -1.46
N VAL A 48 9.99 -0.42 -1.92
CA VAL A 48 10.56 -1.77 -1.86
C VAL A 48 11.26 -2.05 -0.53
N PHE A 49 11.50 -1.01 0.26
CA PHE A 49 12.14 -1.10 1.57
C PHE A 49 11.19 -1.69 2.62
N ASP A 50 11.76 -2.41 3.58
CA ASP A 50 11.05 -2.85 4.77
C ASP A 50 10.99 -1.68 5.77
N GLU A 51 10.03 -0.78 5.58
CA GLU A 51 9.89 0.40 6.44
C GLU A 51 9.64 0.03 7.90
N HIS A 52 8.93 -1.07 8.14
CA HIS A 52 8.69 -1.57 9.49
C HIS A 52 10.00 -1.89 10.20
N ASN A 53 10.86 -2.70 9.57
CA ASN A 53 12.15 -3.05 10.16
C ASN A 53 13.05 -1.80 10.34
N ILE A 54 13.02 -0.86 9.41
CA ILE A 54 13.77 0.40 9.54
C ILE A 54 13.30 1.18 10.77
N LEU A 55 11.99 1.32 10.95
CA LEU A 55 11.39 2.06 12.06
C LEU A 55 11.60 1.37 13.42
N GLU A 56 11.52 0.05 13.49
CA GLU A 56 11.76 -0.72 14.73
C GLU A 56 13.19 -0.60 15.26
N ASN A 57 14.16 -0.35 14.37
CA ASN A 57 15.57 -0.17 14.74
C ASN A 57 15.89 1.25 15.24
N LEU A 58 14.94 2.19 15.16
CA LEU A 58 15.11 3.54 15.70
C LEU A 58 14.83 3.57 17.21
N ASN A 59 15.44 4.53 17.91
CA ASN A 59 15.00 4.82 19.28
C ASN A 59 13.55 5.36 19.27
N PRO A 60 12.79 5.21 20.37
CA PRO A 60 11.36 5.56 20.39
C PRO A 60 11.06 7.01 20.01
N HIS A 61 11.95 7.95 20.35
CA HIS A 61 11.75 9.35 20.04
C HIS A 61 11.86 9.61 18.53
N LEU A 62 12.93 9.12 17.88
CA LEU A 62 13.12 9.23 16.43
C LEU A 62 12.05 8.46 15.66
N GLN A 63 11.67 7.28 16.14
CA GLN A 63 10.60 6.48 15.53
C GLN A 63 9.29 7.28 15.48
N SER A 64 8.92 7.93 16.59
CA SER A 64 7.72 8.77 16.65
C SER A 64 7.79 9.96 15.70
N GLU A 65 8.91 10.69 15.67
CA GLU A 65 9.07 11.86 14.78
C GLU A 65 8.98 11.48 13.30
N VAL A 66 9.62 10.38 12.92
CA VAL A 66 9.58 9.89 11.53
C VAL A 66 8.16 9.45 11.17
N LEU A 67 7.48 8.71 12.06
CA LEU A 67 6.10 8.27 11.82
C LEU A 67 5.13 9.43 11.71
N ASP A 68 5.22 10.44 12.57
CA ASP A 68 4.38 11.62 12.48
C ASP A 68 4.61 12.36 11.15
N HIS A 69 5.86 12.44 10.69
CA HIS A 69 6.16 13.02 9.39
C HIS A 69 5.53 12.23 8.23
N ILE A 70 5.68 10.91 8.21
CA ILE A 70 5.15 10.05 7.13
C ILE A 70 3.62 10.05 7.14
N LEU A 71 3.02 9.87 8.32
CA LEU A 71 1.57 9.82 8.47
C LEU A 71 0.95 11.16 8.09
N SER A 72 1.52 12.31 8.48
CA SER A 72 0.99 13.64 8.13
C SER A 72 0.80 13.86 6.61
N ARG A 73 1.60 13.17 5.78
CA ARG A 73 1.55 13.26 4.32
C ARG A 73 0.65 12.22 3.65
N THR A 74 0.21 11.21 4.39
CA THR A 74 -0.58 10.09 3.88
C THR A 74 -1.98 10.09 4.49
N VAL A 75 -2.18 9.36 5.59
CA VAL A 75 -3.45 9.24 6.32
C VAL A 75 -3.68 10.35 7.34
N GLY A 76 -2.69 11.21 7.60
CA GLY A 76 -2.73 12.24 8.63
C GLY A 76 -3.70 13.39 8.33
N LYS A 77 -4.22 13.49 7.10
CA LYS A 77 -5.39 14.34 6.80
C LYS A 77 -6.67 13.85 7.49
N LEU A 78 -6.70 12.60 7.93
CA LEU A 78 -7.82 12.01 8.64
C LEU A 78 -7.65 12.32 10.13
N SER A 79 -8.60 13.05 10.69
CA SER A 79 -8.60 13.45 12.11
C SER A 79 -8.50 12.28 13.10
N LEU A 80 -8.86 11.06 12.66
CA LEU A 80 -8.65 9.84 13.43
C LEU A 80 -7.17 9.65 13.81
N PHE A 81 -6.24 9.89 12.87
CA PHE A 81 -4.81 9.60 13.04
C PHE A 81 -4.06 10.66 13.85
N GLU A 82 -4.61 11.87 13.98
CA GLU A 82 -4.05 12.93 14.82
C GLU A 82 -4.05 12.55 16.30
N LYS A 83 -5.04 11.77 16.73
CA LYS A 83 -5.28 11.43 18.14
C LYS A 83 -4.78 10.04 18.53
N LEU A 84 -4.13 9.32 17.62
CA LEU A 84 -3.63 7.97 17.90
C LEU A 84 -2.33 8.03 18.71
N ASP A 85 -2.24 7.12 19.68
CA ASP A 85 -1.02 6.89 20.45
C ASP A 85 0.15 6.48 19.52
N PRO A 86 1.39 6.94 19.78
CA PRO A 86 2.55 6.57 18.97
C PRO A 86 2.77 5.07 18.81
N ALA A 87 2.58 4.25 19.86
CA ALA A 87 2.73 2.81 19.75
C ALA A 87 1.65 2.20 18.83
N PHE A 88 0.44 2.76 18.85
CA PHE A 88 -0.59 2.35 17.90
C PHE A 88 -0.22 2.74 16.47
N LYS A 89 0.28 3.96 16.23
CA LYS A 89 0.78 4.41 14.92
C LYS A 89 1.85 3.47 14.36
N VAL A 90 2.81 3.04 15.18
CA VAL A 90 3.84 2.05 14.80
C VAL A 90 3.20 0.74 14.35
N SER A 91 2.20 0.26 15.12
CA SER A 91 1.57 -1.04 14.83
C SER A 91 0.70 -1.03 13.55
N ILE A 92 0.04 0.09 13.25
CA ILE A 92 -0.86 0.18 12.08
C ILE A 92 -0.12 0.55 10.80
N PHE A 93 0.96 1.33 10.88
CA PHE A 93 1.70 1.80 9.72
C PHE A 93 2.06 0.68 8.72
N PRO A 94 2.64 -0.47 9.13
CA PRO A 94 2.93 -1.58 8.20
C PRO A 94 1.69 -2.27 7.63
N MET A 95 0.52 -2.07 8.25
CA MET A 95 -0.75 -2.65 7.79
C MET A 95 -1.42 -1.77 6.71
N LEU A 96 -1.05 -0.50 6.61
CA LEU A 96 -1.57 0.40 5.59
C LEU A 96 -1.04 -0.01 4.22
N LYS A 97 -1.96 -0.30 3.30
CA LYS A 97 -1.63 -0.68 1.92
C LYS A 97 -2.31 0.30 0.97
N PRO A 98 -1.58 0.85 -0.01
CA PRO A 98 -2.21 1.66 -1.03
C PRO A 98 -3.20 0.80 -1.83
N LEU A 99 -4.37 1.36 -2.10
CA LEU A 99 -5.40 0.76 -2.92
C LEU A 99 -5.86 1.83 -3.91
N GLU A 100 -5.64 1.56 -5.19
CA GLU A 100 -6.18 2.36 -6.29
C GLU A 100 -7.26 1.55 -7.00
N LEU A 101 -8.36 2.22 -7.33
CA LEU A 101 -9.44 1.65 -8.10
C LEU A 101 -9.75 2.51 -9.32
N ALA A 102 -10.08 1.85 -10.42
CA ALA A 102 -10.59 2.52 -11.59
C ALA A 102 -12.05 2.95 -11.39
N GLU A 103 -12.46 3.95 -12.16
CA GLU A 103 -13.88 4.30 -12.27
C GLU A 103 -14.70 3.05 -12.66
N GLY A 104 -15.78 2.81 -11.91
CA GLY A 104 -16.66 1.66 -12.10
C GLY A 104 -16.18 0.34 -11.46
N GLU A 105 -15.02 0.31 -10.80
CA GLU A 105 -14.63 -0.86 -10.00
C GLU A 105 -15.35 -0.88 -8.66
N LEU A 106 -15.80 -2.07 -8.26
CA LEU A 106 -16.51 -2.30 -7.01
C LEU A 106 -15.52 -2.64 -5.89
N LEU A 107 -15.59 -1.90 -4.78
CA LEU A 107 -14.84 -2.20 -3.56
C LEU A 107 -15.37 -3.47 -2.87
N PHE A 108 -16.68 -3.50 -2.65
CA PHE A 108 -17.35 -4.59 -1.95
C PHE A 108 -18.62 -4.97 -2.69
N TYR A 109 -18.92 -6.26 -2.69
CA TYR A 109 -20.23 -6.76 -3.09
C TYR A 109 -21.16 -6.80 -1.88
N LYS A 110 -22.42 -6.45 -2.08
CA LYS A 110 -23.44 -6.53 -1.04
C LYS A 110 -23.51 -7.97 -0.50
N GLY A 111 -23.40 -8.12 0.81
CA GLY A 111 -23.40 -9.42 1.48
C GLY A 111 -22.03 -10.07 1.63
N SER A 112 -20.96 -9.47 1.08
CA SER A 112 -19.60 -9.92 1.35
C SER A 112 -19.20 -9.60 2.79
N ALA A 113 -18.70 -10.61 3.50
CA ALA A 113 -18.00 -10.37 4.76
C ALA A 113 -16.62 -9.76 4.44
N SER A 114 -16.34 -8.59 5.02
CA SER A 114 -15.02 -7.95 4.96
C SER A 114 -14.49 -7.79 6.39
N LYS A 115 -13.19 -8.03 6.55
CA LYS A 115 -12.44 -7.69 7.77
C LYS A 115 -11.55 -6.46 7.56
N ASP A 116 -11.67 -5.82 6.41
CA ASP A 116 -10.80 -4.73 5.99
C ASP A 116 -11.36 -3.39 6.44
N LEU A 117 -10.48 -2.54 6.97
CA LEU A 117 -10.75 -1.13 7.22
C LEU A 117 -10.07 -0.31 6.13
N LEU A 118 -10.84 0.49 5.41
CA LEU A 118 -10.36 1.34 4.33
C LEU A 118 -10.43 2.81 4.73
N PHE A 119 -9.44 3.56 4.27
CA PHE A 119 -9.34 5.00 4.45
C PHE A 119 -9.35 5.67 3.09
N LEU A 120 -10.43 6.41 2.78
CA LEU A 120 -10.53 7.15 1.53
C LEU A 120 -9.68 8.42 1.62
N LEU A 121 -8.59 8.46 0.85
CA LEU A 121 -7.70 9.62 0.77
C LEU A 121 -8.13 10.60 -0.31
N GLU A 122 -8.49 10.08 -1.49
CA GLU A 122 -8.88 10.87 -2.67
C GLU A 122 -9.99 10.14 -3.45
N GLY A 123 -10.87 10.92 -4.10
CA GLY A 123 -12.00 10.40 -4.88
C GLY A 123 -13.31 10.27 -4.08
N SER A 124 -14.26 9.53 -4.64
CA SER A 124 -15.54 9.21 -4.00
C SER A 124 -15.96 7.77 -4.28
N ILE A 125 -16.76 7.21 -3.39
CA ILE A 125 -17.34 5.87 -3.49
C ILE A 125 -18.86 6.05 -3.51
N ASN A 126 -19.54 5.36 -4.43
CA ASN A 126 -20.99 5.40 -4.60
C ASN A 126 -21.63 4.04 -4.27
#